data_AF-A0A423HG14-F1
#
_entry.id   AF-A0A423HG14-F1
#
_cell.length_a   1.000
_cell.length_b   1.000
_cell.length_c   1.000
_cell.angle_alpha   90.00
_cell.angle_beta   90.00
_cell.angle_gamma   90.00
#
_symmetry.space_group_name_H-M   'P 1'
#
loop_
_entity.id
_entity.type
_entity.pdbx_description
1 polymer ?
#
loop_
_entity_poly.entity_id
_entity_poly.type
_entity_poly.pdbx_seq_one_letter_code
_entity_poly.pdbx_strand_id
1 'polypeptide(L)'
;MAIALGLHVSCGTEDNIWTQSRDRKMGTVEQIEQLLRISKEMGRKVATAKEAREIYKIGTFYKDADETLAANGFAPNRTPGQKGFTHYG
;
A
#
# COMPACT_ATOMS: atom_id res chain seq x y z
N MET A 1 0.43 14.37 -4.74
CA MET A 1 0.25 13.62 -6.00
C MET A 1 -0.29 12.21 -5.79
N ALA A 2 0.36 11.32 -5.03
CA ALA A 2 -0.04 9.92 -4.86
C ALA A 2 -1.53 9.69 -4.48
N ILE A 3 -2.08 10.46 -3.53
CA ILE A 3 -3.51 10.41 -3.15
C ILE A 3 -4.44 10.59 -4.36
N ALA A 4 -4.13 11.52 -5.26
CA ALA A 4 -4.96 11.75 -6.44
C ALA A 4 -4.87 10.60 -7.45
N LEU A 5 -3.72 9.91 -7.51
CA LEU A 5 -3.44 8.86 -8.50
C LEU A 5 -3.98 7.48 -8.13
N GLY A 6 -4.58 7.28 -6.95
CA GLY A 6 -4.96 5.92 -6.53
C GLY A 6 -4.16 5.37 -5.37
N LEU A 7 -3.01 5.98 -5.05
CA LEU A 7 -1.95 5.31 -4.31
C LEU A 7 -1.98 5.60 -2.80
N HIS A 8 -1.40 4.68 -2.03
CA HIS A 8 -1.09 4.87 -0.61
C HIS A 8 0.08 5.84 -0.43
N VAL A 9 0.13 6.52 0.72
CA VAL A 9 1.14 7.54 1.03
C VAL A 9 1.81 7.26 2.37
N SER A 10 3.09 7.59 2.45
CA SER A 10 3.88 7.66 3.70
C SER A 10 4.14 9.13 4.06
N CYS A 11 4.28 9.39 5.36
CA CYS A 11 4.83 10.63 5.88
C CYS A 11 5.44 10.42 7.26
N GLY A 12 6.25 11.38 7.69
CA GLY A 12 6.79 11.46 9.03
C GLY A 12 8.12 12.19 9.04
N THR A 13 8.63 12.46 10.24
CA THR A 13 9.95 13.09 10.44
C THR A 13 11.11 12.25 9.90
N GLU A 14 10.90 10.95 9.67
CA GLU A 14 11.82 10.07 8.95
C GLU A 14 12.03 10.54 7.51
N ASP A 15 10.94 10.87 6.82
CA ASP A 15 10.97 11.31 5.42
C ASP A 15 11.35 12.80 5.30
N ASN A 16 10.77 13.65 6.15
CA ASN A 16 10.93 15.09 6.10
C ASN A 16 10.64 15.76 7.44
N ILE A 17 11.47 16.71 7.84
CA ILE A 17 11.33 17.48 9.09
C ILE A 17 10.85 18.93 8.90
N TRP A 18 10.53 19.35 7.68
CA TRP A 18 10.22 20.73 7.32
C TRP A 18 8.81 20.88 6.73
N THR A 19 8.23 22.06 6.89
CA THR A 19 7.06 22.48 6.10
C THR A 19 7.40 22.67 4.62
N GLN A 20 6.36 22.76 3.79
CA GLN A 20 6.49 22.98 2.33
C GLN A 20 7.27 24.26 1.99
N SER A 21 7.07 25.34 2.76
CA SER A 21 7.80 26.61 2.66
C SER A 21 9.14 26.61 3.40
N ARG A 22 9.44 25.57 4.19
CA ARG A 22 10.67 25.41 4.99
C ARG A 22 10.91 26.52 6.03
N ASP A 23 9.84 27.19 6.46
CA ASP A 23 9.85 28.25 7.47
C ASP A 23 9.97 27.70 8.90
N ARG A 24 9.51 26.46 9.14
CA ARG A 24 9.64 25.79 10.44
C ARG A 24 9.68 24.27 10.31
N LYS A 25 9.96 23.61 11.43
CA LYS A 25 9.88 22.15 11.54
C LYS A 25 8.42 21.69 11.61
N MET A 26 8.15 20.54 11.02
CA MET A 26 6.81 19.93 10.97
C MET A 26 6.86 18.53 11.59
N GLY A 27 6.08 18.29 12.64
CA GLY A 27 6.05 16.98 13.32
C GLY A 27 5.24 15.94 12.56
N THR A 28 5.46 14.65 12.83
CA THR A 28 4.74 13.55 12.17
C THR A 28 3.21 13.66 12.31
N VAL A 29 2.71 14.05 13.49
CA VAL A 29 1.26 14.21 13.72
C VAL A 29 0.68 15.30 12.82
N GLU A 30 1.35 16.45 12.73
CA GLU A 30 0.94 17.57 11.88
C GLU A 30 0.95 17.18 10.39
N GLN A 31 1.96 16.40 9.97
CA GLN A 31 2.04 15.86 8.60
C GLN A 31 0.86 14.92 8.32
N ILE A 32 0.51 14.04 9.25
CA ILE A 32 -0.65 13.13 9.14
C ILE A 32 -1.94 13.94 9.01
N GLU A 33 -2.16 14.96 9.86
CA GLU A 33 -3.35 15.82 9.80
C GLU A 33 -3.51 16.51 8.44
N GLN A 34 -2.39 17.00 7.88
CA GLN A 34 -2.39 17.58 6.54
C GLN A 34 -2.79 16.56 5.47
N LEU A 35 -2.27 15.34 5.52
CA LEU A 35 -2.65 14.28 4.59
C LEU A 35 -4.12 13.84 4.76
N LEU A 36 -4.61 13.77 6.00
CA LEU A 36 -6.03 13.48 6.29
C LEU A 36 -6.95 14.52 5.66
N ARG A 37 -6.60 15.81 5.76
CA ARG A 37 -7.34 16.89 5.10
C ARG A 37 -7.36 16.69 3.59
N ILE A 38 -6.19 16.52 2.97
CA ILE A 38 -6.07 16.35 1.51
C ILE A 38 -6.84 15.10 1.05
N SER A 39 -6.76 13.98 1.77
CA SER A 39 -7.50 12.76 1.45
C SER A 39 -9.02 13.00 1.45
N LYS A 40 -9.55 13.70 2.45
CA LYS A 40 -10.98 14.04 2.55
C LYS A 40 -11.43 14.96 1.43
N GLU A 41 -10.64 15.99 1.10
CA GLU A 41 -10.91 16.89 -0.04
C GLU A 41 -10.96 16.14 -1.37
N MET A 42 -10.18 15.07 -1.51
CA MET A 42 -10.18 14.19 -2.69
C MET A 42 -11.27 13.10 -2.64
N GLY A 43 -12.17 13.12 -1.64
CA GLY A 43 -13.23 12.13 -1.47
C GLY A 43 -12.74 10.73 -1.07
N ARG A 44 -11.49 10.60 -0.57
CA ARG A 44 -10.88 9.32 -0.21
C ARG A 44 -10.86 9.12 1.30
N LYS A 45 -11.46 8.03 1.76
CA LYS A 45 -11.43 7.62 3.17
C LYS A 45 -10.04 7.08 3.52
N VAL A 46 -9.60 7.32 4.75
CA VAL A 46 -8.36 6.76 5.29
C VAL A 46 -8.68 5.47 6.02
N ALA A 47 -7.97 4.40 5.68
CA ALA A 47 -8.14 3.09 6.28
C ALA A 47 -7.73 3.09 7.76
N THR A 48 -8.54 2.42 8.58
CA THR A 48 -8.18 2.02 9.94
C THR A 48 -7.06 0.98 9.91
N ALA A 49 -6.42 0.74 11.06
CA ALA A 49 -5.40 -0.30 11.17
C ALA A 49 -5.93 -1.71 10.83
N LYS A 50 -7.22 -1.98 11.11
CA LYS A 50 -7.86 -3.25 10.77
C LYS A 50 -8.02 -3.40 9.25
N GLU A 51 -8.58 -2.38 8.59
CA GLU A 51 -8.73 -2.36 7.13
C GLU A 51 -7.36 -2.42 6.44
N ALA A 52 -6.34 -1.74 6.96
CA ALA A 52 -4.98 -1.82 6.42
C ALA A 52 -4.43 -3.26 6.45
N ARG A 53 -4.64 -4.01 7.55
CA ARG A 53 -4.22 -5.42 7.62
C ARG A 53 -4.95 -6.28 6.59
N GLU A 54 -6.24 -6.04 6.40
CA GLU A 54 -7.04 -6.75 5.39
C GLU A 54 -6.57 -6.42 3.96
N ILE A 55 -6.38 -5.14 3.63
CA ILE A 55 -5.90 -4.66 2.33
C ILE A 55 -4.54 -5.27 1.98
N TYR A 56 -3.60 -5.25 2.93
CA TYR A 56 -2.25 -5.78 2.72
C TYR A 56 -2.13 -7.28 3.00
N LYS A 57 -3.22 -7.96 3.34
CA LYS A 57 -3.23 -9.39 3.73
C LYS A 57 -2.23 -9.73 4.84
N ILE A 58 -2.01 -8.80 5.78
CA ILE A 58 -1.08 -8.98 6.89
C ILE A 58 -1.65 -10.00 7.88
N GLY A 59 -0.89 -11.06 8.13
CA GLY A 59 -1.31 -12.17 8.99
C GLY A 59 -2.10 -13.25 8.26
N THR A 60 -2.28 -13.13 6.94
CA THR A 60 -2.78 -14.23 6.10
C THR A 60 -1.67 -15.25 5.88
N PHE A 61 -1.97 -16.51 6.16
CA PHE A 61 -1.10 -17.65 5.86
C PHE A 61 -1.80 -18.56 4.86
N TYR A 62 -1.06 -19.00 3.86
CA TYR A 62 -1.50 -19.99 2.88
C TYR A 62 -0.88 -21.34 3.22
N LYS A 63 -1.47 -22.41 2.70
CA LYS A 63 -1.03 -23.79 2.90
C LYS A 63 0.37 -24.01 2.34
N ASP A 64 0.67 -23.46 1.17
CA ASP A 64 1.92 -23.65 0.45
C ASP A 64 2.27 -22.48 -0.49
N ALA A 65 3.40 -22.61 -1.16
CA ALA A 65 3.92 -21.61 -2.09
C ALA A 65 3.02 -21.43 -3.32
N ASP A 66 2.42 -22.51 -3.82
CA ASP A 66 1.57 -22.46 -5.01
C ASP A 66 0.28 -21.69 -4.71
N GLU A 67 -0.34 -21.93 -3.55
CA GLU A 67 -1.50 -21.16 -3.09
C GLU A 67 -1.16 -19.67 -2.88
N THR A 68 0.01 -19.37 -2.31
CA THR A 68 0.47 -17.99 -2.10
C THR A 68 0.61 -17.23 -3.42
N LEU A 69 1.24 -17.85 -4.41
CA LEU A 69 1.44 -17.26 -5.72
C LEU A 69 0.11 -17.06 -6.46
N ALA A 70 -0.80 -18.04 -6.37
CA ALA A 70 -2.15 -17.94 -6.93
C ALA A 70 -2.94 -16.78 -6.31
N ALA A 71 -2.94 -16.66 -4.98
CA ALA A 71 -3.65 -15.61 -4.27
C ALA A 71 -3.12 -14.19 -4.56
N ASN A 72 -1.88 -14.07 -5.04
CA ASN A 72 -1.25 -12.81 -5.45
C ASN A 72 -1.29 -12.57 -6.97
N GLY A 73 -1.95 -13.45 -7.73
CA GLY A 73 -2.12 -13.31 -9.17
C GLY A 73 -0.85 -13.56 -9.99
N PHE A 74 0.13 -14.27 -9.44
CA PHE A 74 1.31 -14.70 -10.20
C PHE A 74 0.96 -15.85 -11.15
N ALA A 75 1.87 -16.23 -12.04
CA ALA A 75 1.72 -17.42 -12.87
C ALA A 75 2.18 -18.68 -12.09
N PRO A 76 1.63 -19.87 -12.40
CA PRO A 76 2.07 -21.13 -11.82
C PRO A 76 3.52 -21.46 -12.19
N ASN A 77 4.16 -22.24 -11.31
CA ASN A 77 5.45 -22.85 -11.60
C ASN A 77 5.35 -23.68 -12.90
N ARG A 78 6.30 -23.47 -13.80
CA ARG A 78 6.34 -24.17 -15.10
C ARG A 78 6.62 -25.66 -14.89
N THR A 79 5.78 -26.53 -15.44
CA THR A 79 6.11 -27.97 -15.48
C THR A 79 7.09 -28.30 -16.61
N PRO A 80 7.88 -29.38 -16.51
CA PRO A 80 8.74 -29.82 -17.61
C PRO A 80 7.94 -30.02 -18.91
N GLY A 81 8.44 -29.45 -20.01
CA GLY A 81 7.77 -29.56 -21.32
C GLY A 81 6.64 -28.55 -21.58
N GLN A 82 6.15 -27.84 -20.56
CA GLN A 82 5.11 -26.81 -20.72
C GLN A 82 5.68 -25.50 -21.30
N LYS A 83 4.95 -24.88 -22.25
CA LYS A 83 5.28 -23.57 -22.84
C LYS A 83 4.25 -22.50 -22.41
N GLY A 84 4.63 -21.67 -21.43
CA GLY A 84 3.95 -20.43 -21.04
C GLY A 84 2.61 -20.57 -20.30
N PHE A 85 2.40 -19.76 -19.26
CA PHE A 85 1.11 -19.56 -18.55
C PHE A 85 0.96 -18.09 -18.18
N THR A 86 -0.26 -17.58 -18.18
CA THR A 86 -0.58 -16.18 -17.81
C THR A 86 -1.19 -16.04 -16.42
N HIS A 87 -1.65 -17.15 -15.82
CA HIS A 87 -2.38 -17.18 -14.54
C HIS A 87 -2.55 -18.64 -14.07
N TYR A 88 -2.72 -18.84 -12.76
CA TYR A 88 -3.21 -20.11 -12.19
C TYR A 88 -4.61 -20.38 -12.76
N GLY A 89 -4.83 -21.58 -13.31
CA GLY A 89 -6.11 -22.05 -13.83
C GLY A 89 -6.71 -23.13 -12.94
#